data_AF-A0A2E6FCJ0-F1
#
_entry.id   AF-A0A2E6FCJ0-F1
#
_cell.length_a   1.000
_cell.length_b   1.000
_cell.length_c   1.000
_cell.angle_alpha   90.00
_cell.angle_beta   90.00
_cell.angle_gamma   90.00
#
_symmetry.space_group_name_H-M   'P 1'
#
loop_
_entity.id
_entity.type
_entity.pdbx_description
1 polymer ?
#
loop_
_entity_poly.entity_id
_entity_poly.type
_entity_poly.pdbx_seq_one_letter_code
_entity_poly.pdbx_strand_id
1 'polypeptide(L)'
;MLSFKQTLHEDTNTHLEHLEDEIINGGVAGAKTAILFLKSLKDMLSGSSTGKTVVTVKWDGAPAVFAGINPENGKFFVATKSLFNKTPKINYTNKDISNNHGSGGPVDKLKVALKYLPELGMKGIFQGDIMFTKEDLEQENIDGVTSLTFTPNTVTYAVPDDSDLASTIRKAKIGVVWHTKYTGDTIAGLSASFGVDAKKFKKTKNVWFEDASLDLVNPSMTSKEIKTIEGLIAKTKGALKLSGKFLNLLKKESAKKDQFTISALLKVFFNTKIRTGIHFAQTKKTVKEFQEYYIDRMVKEMSAKKTDKGKQKYKQYEKEAKKTWKKYAKEIHFTFATYLGINDAKLLIVKQLEKV
;
A
#
# COMPACT_ATOMS: atom_id res chain seq x y z
N MET A 1 -6.35 -25.74 1.55
CA MET A 1 -5.88 -24.63 0.68
C MET A 1 -6.45 -23.36 1.25
N LEU A 2 -5.62 -22.38 1.61
CA LEU A 2 -6.08 -21.07 2.07
C LEU A 2 -6.27 -20.19 0.82
N SER A 3 -7.44 -19.56 0.68
CA SER A 3 -7.71 -18.66 -0.44
C SER A 3 -7.02 -17.31 -0.22
N PHE A 4 -6.76 -16.58 -1.30
CA PHE A 4 -6.14 -15.24 -1.31
C PHE A 4 -6.76 -14.25 -0.30
N LYS A 5 -8.03 -14.43 0.08
CA LYS A 5 -8.73 -13.63 1.11
C LYS A 5 -8.24 -13.84 2.55
N GLN A 6 -7.60 -14.96 2.88
CA GLN A 6 -7.25 -15.29 4.28
C GLN A 6 -5.86 -14.79 4.71
N THR A 7 -5.07 -14.21 3.81
CA THR A 7 -3.66 -13.87 4.09
C THR A 7 -3.42 -12.39 4.41
N LEU A 8 -4.44 -11.53 4.34
CA LEU A 8 -4.36 -10.12 4.74
C LEU A 8 -5.00 -9.96 6.12
N HIS A 9 -4.23 -10.27 7.16
CA HIS A 9 -4.53 -9.78 8.50
C HIS A 9 -4.14 -8.30 8.55
N GLU A 10 -5.14 -7.42 8.57
CA GLU A 10 -4.93 -5.99 8.87
C GLU A 10 -4.65 -5.83 10.36
N ASP A 11 -3.39 -6.01 10.75
CA ASP A 11 -2.88 -5.35 11.95
C ASP A 11 -2.73 -3.86 11.64
N THR A 12 -3.19 -3.03 12.57
CA THR A 12 -3.14 -1.56 12.54
C THR A 12 -1.71 -1.04 12.36
N ASN A 13 -1.24 -0.97 11.11
CA ASN A 13 0.03 -0.37 10.76
C ASN A 13 -0.21 1.05 10.22
N THR A 14 0.14 2.04 11.03
CA THR A 14 0.15 3.48 10.69
C THR A 14 1.22 3.87 9.66
N HIS A 15 1.95 2.88 9.12
CA HIS A 15 2.92 3.03 8.06
C HIS A 15 2.67 1.90 7.05
N LEU A 16 2.58 2.24 5.76
CA LEU A 16 2.53 1.26 4.68
C LEU A 16 3.79 0.38 4.77
N GLU A 17 3.66 -0.84 5.28
CA GLU A 17 4.79 -1.77 5.35
C GLU A 17 5.18 -2.22 3.94
N HIS A 18 6.49 -2.31 3.70
CA HIS A 18 7.03 -2.78 2.44
C HIS A 18 6.84 -4.30 2.32
N LEU A 19 6.48 -4.80 1.14
CA LEU A 19 6.31 -6.24 0.89
C LEU A 19 7.54 -7.07 1.32
N GLU A 20 8.72 -6.49 1.14
CA GLU A 20 10.01 -7.06 1.49
C GLU A 20 10.29 -7.08 3.02
N ASP A 21 9.62 -6.25 3.82
CA ASP A 21 9.72 -6.29 5.29
C ASP A 21 9.05 -7.55 5.88
N GLU A 22 8.11 -8.15 5.14
CA GLU A 22 7.44 -9.39 5.53
C GLU A 22 8.44 -10.57 5.64
N ILE A 23 9.59 -10.47 4.98
CA ILE A 23 10.70 -11.42 5.12
C ILE A 23 11.28 -11.40 6.53
N ILE A 24 11.32 -10.21 7.15
CA ILE A 24 11.86 -9.97 8.49
C ILE A 24 10.78 -10.26 9.54
N ASN A 25 9.54 -9.83 9.30
CA ASN A 25 8.39 -10.03 10.20
C ASN A 25 7.92 -11.48 10.24
N GLY A 26 7.61 -12.06 9.08
CA GLY A 26 7.06 -13.39 8.93
C GLY A 26 8.11 -14.50 8.78
N GLY A 27 9.39 -14.13 8.66
CA GLY A 27 10.49 -15.08 8.42
C GLY A 27 10.31 -15.83 7.10
N VAL A 28 10.54 -17.15 7.09
CA VAL A 28 10.37 -17.98 5.89
C VAL A 28 8.92 -17.96 5.38
N ALA A 29 7.93 -17.92 6.28
CA ALA A 29 6.52 -17.89 5.90
C ALA A 29 6.19 -16.57 5.19
N GLY A 30 6.60 -15.44 5.76
CA GLY A 30 6.41 -14.14 5.15
C GLY A 30 7.10 -13.99 3.80
N ALA A 31 8.35 -14.47 3.68
CA ALA A 31 9.05 -14.49 2.39
C ALA A 31 8.34 -15.35 1.33
N LYS A 32 7.74 -16.49 1.72
CA LYS A 32 6.91 -17.30 0.81
C LYS A 32 5.66 -16.55 0.38
N THR A 33 4.99 -15.87 1.30
CA THR A 33 3.82 -15.03 1.01
C THR A 33 4.15 -13.93 0.02
N ALA A 34 5.25 -13.20 0.24
CA ALA A 34 5.71 -12.15 -0.67
C ALA A 34 6.01 -12.69 -2.09
N ILE A 35 6.68 -13.83 -2.18
CA ILE A 35 6.96 -14.48 -3.48
C ILE A 35 5.68 -14.95 -4.17
N LEU A 36 4.72 -15.49 -3.41
CA LEU A 36 3.43 -15.92 -3.96
C LEU A 36 2.64 -14.72 -4.47
N PHE A 37 2.64 -13.61 -3.74
CA PHE A 37 2.01 -12.36 -4.15
C PHE A 37 2.61 -11.83 -5.46
N LEU A 38 3.94 -11.73 -5.56
CA LEU A 38 4.62 -11.34 -6.80
C LEU A 38 4.31 -12.28 -7.97
N LYS A 39 4.22 -13.59 -7.70
CA LYS A 39 3.83 -14.57 -8.73
C LYS A 39 2.40 -14.32 -9.20
N SER A 40 1.45 -14.08 -8.29
CA SER A 40 0.07 -13.78 -8.62
C SER A 40 -0.06 -12.50 -9.46
N LEU A 41 0.70 -11.45 -9.13
CA LEU A 41 0.76 -10.22 -9.94
C LEU A 41 1.34 -10.48 -11.34
N LYS A 42 2.40 -11.30 -11.44
CA LYS A 42 2.94 -11.71 -12.74
C LYS A 42 1.93 -12.52 -13.56
N ASP A 43 1.27 -13.49 -12.94
CA ASP A 43 0.30 -14.38 -13.60
C ASP A 43 -0.90 -13.55 -14.12
N MET A 44 -1.32 -12.55 -13.34
CA MET A 44 -2.28 -11.51 -13.75
C MET A 44 -1.79 -10.71 -14.96
N LEU A 45 -0.64 -10.04 -14.86
CA LEU A 45 -0.11 -9.15 -15.91
C LEU A 45 0.28 -9.88 -17.20
N SER A 46 0.49 -11.19 -17.13
CA SER A 46 0.77 -12.04 -18.31
C SER A 46 -0.49 -12.60 -18.97
N GLY A 47 -1.69 -12.31 -18.45
CA GLY A 47 -2.95 -12.84 -18.99
C GLY A 47 -3.10 -14.35 -18.80
N SER A 48 -2.28 -14.98 -17.95
CA SER A 48 -2.32 -16.42 -17.64
C SER A 48 -3.21 -16.74 -16.42
N SER A 49 -3.83 -15.72 -15.83
CA SER A 49 -4.76 -15.84 -14.71
C SER A 49 -6.12 -16.37 -15.19
N THR A 50 -6.52 -17.56 -14.73
CA THR A 50 -7.83 -18.17 -15.02
C THR A 50 -8.99 -17.57 -14.23
N GLY A 51 -8.73 -16.57 -13.39
CA GLY A 51 -9.75 -15.80 -12.66
C GLY A 51 -9.44 -14.31 -12.64
N LYS A 52 -10.46 -13.46 -12.43
CA LYS A 52 -10.27 -12.04 -12.11
C LYS A 52 -9.57 -11.94 -10.76
N THR A 53 -8.24 -11.94 -10.77
CA THR A 53 -7.50 -11.51 -9.58
C THR A 53 -7.76 -10.01 -9.48
N VAL A 54 -8.45 -9.56 -8.44
CA VAL A 54 -8.71 -8.14 -8.22
C VAL A 54 -7.59 -7.63 -7.33
N VAL A 55 -6.66 -6.87 -7.91
CA VAL A 55 -5.76 -6.04 -7.11
C VAL A 55 -6.54 -4.78 -6.77
N THR A 56 -6.85 -4.61 -5.50
CA THR A 56 -7.40 -3.35 -5.00
C THR A 56 -6.22 -2.44 -4.67
N VAL A 57 -6.09 -1.35 -5.41
CA VAL A 57 -5.14 -0.28 -5.07
C VAL A 57 -5.72 0.60 -3.98
N LYS A 58 -4.89 0.96 -3.00
CA LYS A 58 -5.26 1.97 -2.01
C LYS A 58 -4.99 3.34 -2.63
N TRP A 59 -6.03 4.05 -3.01
CA TRP A 59 -5.93 5.44 -3.48
C TRP A 59 -5.73 6.37 -2.28
N ASP A 60 -4.88 7.39 -2.40
CA ASP A 60 -4.63 8.38 -1.34
C ASP A 60 -5.66 9.51 -1.38
N GLY A 61 -6.94 9.12 -1.36
CA GLY A 61 -8.07 10.04 -1.35
C GLY A 61 -8.42 10.53 0.06
N ALA A 62 -8.92 11.76 0.16
CA ALA A 62 -9.52 12.27 1.39
C ALA A 62 -10.55 13.40 1.12
N PRO A 63 -11.60 13.50 1.95
CA PRO A 63 -11.98 12.57 3.02
C PRO A 63 -12.65 11.29 2.50
N ALA A 64 -12.70 10.26 3.35
CA ALA A 64 -13.51 9.08 3.10
C ALA A 64 -15.00 9.43 3.11
N VAL A 65 -15.75 8.93 2.11
CA VAL A 65 -17.17 9.19 1.92
C VAL A 65 -17.96 7.89 1.78
N PHE A 66 -19.07 7.81 2.51
CA PHE A 66 -20.12 6.82 2.34
C PHE A 66 -21.28 7.51 1.64
N ALA A 67 -21.77 6.95 0.55
CA ALA A 67 -22.89 7.51 -0.20
C ALA A 67 -23.82 6.42 -0.70
N GLY A 68 -25.11 6.70 -0.73
CA GLY A 68 -26.10 5.76 -1.20
C GLY A 68 -27.48 6.02 -0.67
N ILE A 69 -28.36 5.04 -0.86
CA ILE A 69 -29.73 5.07 -0.36
C ILE A 69 -29.76 4.44 1.03
N ASN A 70 -30.29 5.15 2.02
CA ASN A 70 -30.53 4.56 3.34
C ASN A 70 -31.67 3.52 3.19
N PRO A 71 -31.43 2.24 3.53
CA PRO A 71 -32.44 1.18 3.40
C PRO A 71 -33.66 1.40 4.32
N GLU A 72 -33.51 2.14 5.42
CA GLU A 72 -34.56 2.35 6.42
C GLU A 72 -35.59 3.41 5.98
N ASN A 73 -35.20 4.39 5.17
CA ASN A 73 -36.07 5.51 4.79
C ASN A 73 -36.08 5.87 3.30
N GLY A 74 -35.30 5.16 2.48
CA GLY A 74 -35.22 5.37 1.03
C GLY A 74 -34.58 6.68 0.58
N LYS A 75 -34.04 7.50 1.50
CA LYS A 75 -33.42 8.79 1.16
C LYS A 75 -31.95 8.60 0.83
N PHE A 76 -31.49 9.36 -0.16
CA PHE A 76 -30.05 9.48 -0.43
C PHE A 76 -29.36 10.19 0.73
N PHE A 77 -28.19 9.70 1.12
CA PHE A 77 -27.37 10.32 2.15
C PHE A 77 -25.89 10.30 1.79
N VAL A 78 -25.13 11.15 2.48
CA VAL A 78 -23.68 11.03 2.60
C VAL A 78 -23.26 10.94 4.06
N ALA A 79 -22.17 10.24 4.34
CA ALA A 79 -21.56 10.16 5.66
C ALA A 79 -20.04 9.99 5.56
N THR A 80 -19.36 10.15 6.68
CA THR A 80 -17.95 9.77 6.83
C THR A 80 -17.86 8.42 7.55
N LYS A 81 -16.66 8.01 7.99
CA LYS A 81 -16.49 6.83 8.86
C LYS A 81 -17.35 6.86 10.13
N SER A 82 -17.82 8.04 10.53
CA SER A 82 -18.76 8.22 11.64
C SER A 82 -20.17 7.62 11.42
N LEU A 83 -20.44 7.03 10.24
CA LEU A 83 -21.63 6.21 9.98
C LEU A 83 -21.77 5.04 10.97
N PHE A 84 -20.64 4.44 11.39
CA PHE A 84 -20.64 3.27 12.27
C PHE A 84 -20.44 3.61 13.76
N ASN A 85 -20.57 4.89 14.13
CA ASN A 85 -20.54 5.28 15.54
C ASN A 85 -21.78 4.77 16.27
N LYS A 86 -21.71 4.67 17.61
CA LYS A 86 -22.89 4.36 18.47
C LYS A 86 -24.10 5.22 18.13
N THR A 87 -23.86 6.50 17.84
CA THR A 87 -24.84 7.41 17.23
C THR A 87 -24.34 7.75 15.82
N PRO A 88 -24.88 7.10 14.77
CA PRO A 88 -24.49 7.34 13.39
C PRO A 88 -24.67 8.80 12.96
N LYS A 89 -23.63 9.39 12.36
CA LYS A 89 -23.71 10.74 11.77
C LYS A 89 -24.05 10.65 10.28
N ILE A 90 -25.35 10.57 10.00
CA ILE A 90 -25.90 10.48 8.64
C ILE A 90 -26.35 11.86 8.18
N ASN A 91 -26.07 12.21 6.92
CA ASN A 91 -26.36 13.54 6.39
C ASN A 91 -27.26 13.45 5.16
N TYR A 92 -28.49 13.95 5.28
CA TYR A 92 -29.46 14.04 4.18
C TYR A 92 -29.54 15.46 3.60
N THR A 93 -29.13 16.45 4.39
CA THR A 93 -29.16 17.87 4.05
C THR A 93 -27.84 18.55 4.39
N ASN A 94 -27.58 19.71 3.79
CA ASN A 94 -26.41 20.53 4.14
C ASN A 94 -26.42 20.93 5.64
N LYS A 95 -27.60 21.06 6.25
CA LYS A 95 -27.74 21.36 7.67
C LYS A 95 -27.25 20.21 8.53
N ASP A 96 -27.55 18.97 8.15
CA ASP A 96 -27.05 17.78 8.85
C ASP A 96 -25.51 17.74 8.81
N ILE A 97 -24.92 18.04 7.64
CA ILE A 97 -23.46 18.07 7.49
C ILE A 97 -22.84 19.10 8.44
N SER A 98 -23.36 20.33 8.44
CA SER A 98 -22.88 21.39 9.34
C SER A 98 -23.03 21.00 10.81
N ASN A 99 -24.15 20.40 11.20
CA ASN A 99 -24.38 19.96 12.58
C ASN A 99 -23.45 18.80 13.00
N ASN A 100 -23.20 17.86 12.10
CA ASN A 100 -22.42 16.65 12.40
C ASN A 100 -20.91 16.88 12.38
N HIS A 101 -20.43 17.80 11.54
CA HIS A 101 -19.00 17.97 11.23
C HIS A 101 -18.47 19.40 11.44
N GLY A 102 -19.33 20.37 11.77
CA GLY A 102 -18.93 21.76 11.99
C GLY A 102 -18.70 22.52 10.68
N SER A 103 -17.67 23.38 10.66
CA SER A 103 -17.27 24.20 9.51
C SER A 103 -15.81 23.96 9.12
N GLY A 104 -15.49 23.93 7.82
CA GLY A 104 -14.11 23.78 7.32
C GLY A 104 -13.99 22.79 6.14
N GLY A 105 -12.76 22.59 5.65
CA GLY A 105 -12.48 21.90 4.37
C GLY A 105 -13.20 20.56 4.14
N PRO A 106 -13.14 19.57 5.05
CA PRO A 106 -13.81 18.27 4.85
C PRO A 106 -15.34 18.38 4.70
N VAL A 107 -15.95 19.42 5.30
CA VAL A 107 -17.39 19.67 5.29
C VAL A 107 -17.85 20.12 3.90
N ASP A 108 -17.05 20.95 3.23
CA ASP A 108 -17.42 21.48 1.92
C ASP A 108 -17.36 20.40 0.84
N LYS A 109 -16.37 19.51 0.90
CA LYS A 109 -16.32 18.31 0.03
C LYS A 109 -17.53 17.39 0.24
N LEU A 110 -18.01 17.23 1.48
CA LEU A 110 -19.23 16.47 1.76
C LEU A 110 -20.50 17.14 1.20
N LYS A 111 -20.60 18.48 1.22
CA LYS A 111 -21.73 19.19 0.60
C LYS A 111 -21.75 19.00 -0.91
N VAL A 112 -20.58 19.05 -1.56
CA VAL A 112 -20.45 18.75 -2.99
C VAL A 112 -20.87 17.30 -3.26
N ALA A 113 -20.42 16.36 -2.43
CA ALA A 113 -20.80 14.96 -2.53
C ALA A 113 -22.33 14.76 -2.40
N LEU A 114 -22.97 15.37 -1.40
CA LEU A 114 -24.41 15.30 -1.19
C LEU A 114 -25.20 15.83 -2.39
N LYS A 115 -24.69 16.87 -3.04
CA LYS A 115 -25.33 17.51 -4.19
C LYS A 115 -25.24 16.69 -5.48
N TYR A 116 -24.05 16.13 -5.78
CA TYR A 116 -23.77 15.57 -7.10
C TYR A 116 -23.77 14.03 -7.16
N LEU A 117 -23.43 13.34 -6.08
CA LEU A 117 -23.43 11.87 -6.07
C LEU A 117 -24.80 11.20 -6.30
N PRO A 118 -25.96 11.82 -5.99
CA PRO A 118 -27.25 11.26 -6.40
C PRO A 118 -27.37 11.01 -7.91
N GLU A 119 -26.65 11.79 -8.74
CA GLU A 119 -26.67 11.65 -10.21
C GLU A 119 -26.14 10.29 -10.69
N LEU A 120 -25.35 9.58 -9.87
CA LEU A 120 -24.81 8.26 -10.17
C LEU A 120 -25.87 7.16 -10.15
N GLY A 121 -27.06 7.40 -9.60
CA GLY A 121 -28.13 6.40 -9.50
C GLY A 121 -27.73 5.16 -8.70
N MET A 122 -26.96 5.35 -7.62
CA MET A 122 -26.35 4.28 -6.85
C MET A 122 -27.41 3.35 -6.23
N LYS A 123 -27.25 2.03 -6.46
CA LYS A 123 -28.10 0.99 -5.85
C LYS A 123 -27.37 0.31 -4.70
N GLY A 124 -27.62 0.79 -3.48
CA GLY A 124 -26.96 0.39 -2.24
C GLY A 124 -26.11 1.50 -1.65
N ILE A 125 -25.27 1.17 -0.69
CA ILE A 125 -24.36 2.09 -0.01
C ILE A 125 -22.94 1.75 -0.43
N PHE A 126 -22.16 2.77 -0.77
CA PHE A 126 -20.79 2.62 -1.24
C PHE A 126 -19.87 3.50 -0.42
N GLN A 127 -18.71 2.96 -0.08
CA GLN A 127 -17.62 3.69 0.52
C GLN A 127 -16.54 3.92 -0.54
N GLY A 128 -16.10 5.16 -0.62
CA GLY A 128 -15.00 5.59 -1.45
C GLY A 128 -14.17 6.67 -0.76
N ASP A 129 -13.15 7.14 -1.45
CA ASP A 129 -12.37 8.30 -1.03
C ASP A 129 -12.48 9.39 -2.08
N ILE A 130 -12.71 10.62 -1.63
CA ILE A 130 -12.80 11.78 -2.51
C ILE A 130 -11.39 12.10 -2.99
N MET A 131 -11.21 12.16 -4.31
CA MET A 131 -9.93 12.49 -4.95
C MET A 131 -9.78 13.98 -5.15
N PHE A 132 -10.86 14.65 -5.54
CA PHE A 132 -10.87 16.09 -5.75
C PHE A 132 -12.30 16.62 -5.69
N THR A 133 -12.47 17.88 -5.29
CA THR A 133 -13.53 18.74 -5.79
C THR A 133 -12.95 19.65 -6.87
N LYS A 134 -13.83 20.30 -7.65
CA LYS A 134 -13.38 21.20 -8.72
C LYS A 134 -12.43 22.32 -8.23
N GLU A 135 -12.54 22.71 -6.97
CA GLU A 135 -11.71 23.73 -6.33
C GLU A 135 -10.30 23.22 -5.98
N ASP A 136 -10.09 21.91 -5.90
CA ASP A 136 -8.79 21.29 -5.61
C ASP A 136 -7.92 21.12 -6.88
N LEU A 137 -8.45 21.44 -8.07
CA LEU A 137 -7.77 21.20 -9.34
C LEU A 137 -6.81 22.35 -9.66
N GLU A 138 -5.55 22.01 -9.87
CA GLU A 138 -4.49 22.96 -10.21
C GLU A 138 -3.80 22.56 -11.52
N GLN A 139 -3.00 23.46 -12.08
CA GLN A 139 -2.19 23.19 -13.27
C GLN A 139 -0.73 23.43 -12.94
N GLU A 140 0.09 22.41 -13.14
CA GLU A 140 1.52 22.45 -12.82
C GLU A 140 2.35 21.90 -13.99
N ASN A 141 3.62 22.31 -14.06
CA ASN A 141 4.58 21.71 -14.98
C ASN A 141 5.42 20.68 -14.20
N ILE A 142 5.31 19.42 -14.58
CA ILE A 142 6.05 18.31 -13.96
C ILE A 142 6.95 17.71 -15.03
N ASP A 143 8.27 17.83 -14.84
CA ASP A 143 9.29 17.30 -15.75
C ASP A 143 9.11 17.72 -17.22
N GLY A 144 8.66 18.96 -17.45
CA GLY A 144 8.44 19.51 -18.80
C GLY A 144 7.05 19.23 -19.38
N VAL A 145 6.20 18.48 -18.68
CA VAL A 145 4.82 18.17 -19.08
C VAL A 145 3.84 19.00 -18.27
N THR A 146 3.09 19.87 -18.94
CA THR A 146 1.97 20.57 -18.32
C THR A 146 0.88 19.57 -17.95
N SER A 147 0.53 19.53 -16.67
CA SER A 147 -0.37 18.55 -16.09
C SER A 147 -1.46 19.21 -15.26
N LEU A 148 -2.67 18.65 -15.32
CA LEU A 148 -3.73 18.91 -14.35
C LEU A 148 -3.41 18.10 -13.09
N THR A 149 -3.32 18.76 -11.95
CA THR A 149 -2.94 18.15 -10.67
C THR A 149 -4.03 18.27 -9.63
N PHE A 150 -4.02 17.34 -8.67
CA PHE A 150 -4.79 17.42 -7.43
C PHE A 150 -4.12 16.59 -6.34
N THR A 151 -4.19 17.08 -5.11
CA THR A 151 -3.59 16.43 -3.93
C THR A 151 -4.68 16.18 -2.89
N PRO A 152 -5.35 15.01 -2.92
CA PRO A 152 -6.48 14.76 -2.02
C PRO A 152 -6.05 14.71 -0.56
N ASN A 153 -4.85 14.16 -0.30
CA ASN A 153 -4.28 13.98 1.02
C ASN A 153 -2.75 14.28 1.03
N THR A 154 -1.91 13.30 0.70
CA THR A 154 -0.43 13.43 0.75
C THR A 154 0.22 13.30 -0.63
N VAL A 155 -0.36 12.50 -1.53
CA VAL A 155 0.15 12.25 -2.89
C VAL A 155 -0.51 13.20 -3.88
N THR A 156 0.32 13.90 -4.65
CA THR A 156 -0.13 14.70 -5.80
C THR A 156 -0.32 13.78 -7.00
N TYR A 157 -1.54 13.77 -7.53
CA TYR A 157 -1.87 13.11 -8.78
C TYR A 157 -1.68 14.10 -9.92
N ALA A 158 -1.14 13.63 -11.04
CA ALA A 158 -0.89 14.44 -12.22
C ALA A 158 -1.39 13.72 -13.47
N VAL A 159 -2.15 14.44 -14.30
CA VAL A 159 -2.66 13.94 -15.57
C VAL A 159 -2.23 14.93 -16.66
N PRO A 160 -1.63 14.48 -17.77
CA PRO A 160 -1.27 15.37 -18.88
C PRO A 160 -2.46 16.23 -19.30
N ASP A 161 -2.24 17.54 -19.37
CA ASP A 161 -3.31 18.52 -19.50
C ASP A 161 -4.05 18.41 -20.85
N ASP A 162 -3.38 17.92 -21.89
CA ASP A 162 -3.96 17.69 -23.21
C ASP A 162 -4.78 16.38 -23.34
N SER A 163 -4.85 15.57 -22.29
CA SER A 163 -5.55 14.28 -22.33
C SER A 163 -7.08 14.38 -22.20
N ASP A 164 -7.79 13.39 -22.77
CA ASP A 164 -9.24 13.21 -22.61
C ASP A 164 -9.64 13.04 -21.13
N LEU A 165 -8.77 12.42 -20.34
CA LEU A 165 -8.97 12.24 -18.91
C LEU A 165 -8.96 13.60 -18.19
N ALA A 166 -7.98 14.47 -18.48
CA ALA A 166 -7.92 15.81 -17.93
C ALA A 166 -9.16 16.65 -18.32
N SER A 167 -9.62 16.53 -19.58
CA SER A 167 -10.87 17.16 -20.04
C SER A 167 -12.10 16.68 -19.25
N THR A 168 -12.15 15.40 -18.91
CA THR A 168 -13.24 14.81 -18.10
C THR A 168 -13.17 15.30 -16.65
N ILE A 169 -11.98 15.30 -16.04
CA ILE A 169 -11.74 15.75 -14.67
C ILE A 169 -12.11 17.24 -14.51
N ARG A 170 -11.72 18.12 -15.44
CA ARG A 170 -12.06 19.56 -15.38
C ARG A 170 -13.56 19.85 -15.41
N LYS A 171 -14.34 19.00 -16.09
CA LYS A 171 -15.81 19.14 -16.18
C LYS A 171 -16.49 18.70 -14.88
N ALA A 172 -15.93 17.69 -14.22
CA ALA A 172 -16.44 17.16 -12.97
C ALA A 172 -16.43 18.20 -11.85
N LYS A 173 -17.39 18.07 -10.94
CA LYS A 173 -17.51 18.85 -9.70
C LYS A 173 -16.87 18.12 -8.53
N ILE A 174 -16.84 16.79 -8.62
CA ILE A 174 -16.23 15.90 -7.64
C ILE A 174 -15.68 14.65 -8.34
N GLY A 175 -14.53 14.18 -7.85
CA GLY A 175 -13.92 12.90 -8.19
C GLY A 175 -13.96 11.96 -6.99
N VAL A 176 -14.42 10.72 -7.16
CA VAL A 176 -14.45 9.72 -6.07
C VAL A 176 -14.01 8.35 -6.58
N VAL A 177 -13.12 7.69 -5.85
CA VAL A 177 -12.77 6.29 -6.10
C VAL A 177 -13.49 5.39 -5.09
N TRP A 178 -14.22 4.38 -5.60
CA TRP A 178 -15.06 3.50 -4.78
C TRP A 178 -14.36 2.19 -4.42
N HIS A 179 -14.38 1.84 -3.13
CA HIS A 179 -13.63 0.71 -2.57
C HIS A 179 -14.53 -0.44 -2.11
N THR A 180 -15.65 -0.11 -1.46
CA THR A 180 -16.48 -1.09 -0.75
C THR A 180 -17.96 -0.85 -1.01
N LYS A 181 -18.72 -1.92 -1.25
CA LYS A 181 -20.18 -1.89 -1.28
C LYS A 181 -20.73 -2.45 0.03
N TYR A 182 -21.80 -1.84 0.53
CA TYR A 182 -22.53 -2.29 1.71
C TYR A 182 -23.97 -2.63 1.32
N THR A 183 -24.47 -3.73 1.90
CA THR A 183 -25.86 -4.20 1.73
C THR A 183 -26.44 -4.61 3.07
N GLY A 184 -27.71 -4.31 3.30
CA GLY A 184 -28.44 -4.67 4.51
C GLY A 184 -29.71 -3.82 4.61
N ASP A 185 -30.63 -4.22 5.49
CA ASP A 185 -31.94 -3.55 5.64
C ASP A 185 -31.90 -2.38 6.65
N THR A 186 -30.84 -2.30 7.45
CA THR A 186 -30.60 -1.20 8.40
C THR A 186 -29.15 -0.76 8.34
N ILE A 187 -28.86 0.48 8.73
CA ILE A 187 -27.48 1.01 8.79
C ILE A 187 -26.61 0.18 9.75
N ALA A 188 -27.18 -0.25 10.88
CA ALA A 188 -26.47 -1.08 11.85
C ALA A 188 -26.21 -2.52 11.35
N GLY A 189 -27.05 -3.03 10.45
CA GLY A 189 -26.95 -4.39 9.89
C GLY A 189 -26.19 -4.49 8.56
N LEU A 190 -25.48 -3.43 8.14
CA LEU A 190 -24.77 -3.42 6.86
C LEU A 190 -23.62 -4.44 6.84
N SER A 191 -23.61 -5.26 5.79
CA SER A 191 -22.52 -6.19 5.49
C SER A 191 -21.66 -5.65 4.34
N ALA A 192 -20.35 -5.66 4.53
CA ALA A 192 -19.38 -5.19 3.54
C ALA A 192 -19.07 -6.24 2.48
N SER A 193 -19.02 -5.81 1.22
CA SER A 193 -18.53 -6.57 0.08
C SER A 193 -17.47 -5.75 -0.65
N PHE A 194 -16.28 -6.32 -0.79
CA PHE A 194 -15.17 -5.73 -1.55
C PHE A 194 -15.33 -5.99 -3.05
N GLY A 195 -14.77 -5.11 -3.88
CA GLY A 195 -14.86 -5.19 -5.34
C GLY A 195 -16.10 -4.47 -5.87
N VAL A 196 -16.13 -3.14 -5.75
CA VAL A 196 -17.15 -2.31 -6.39
C VAL A 196 -17.00 -2.41 -7.91
N ASP A 197 -18.11 -2.58 -8.59
CA ASP A 197 -18.19 -2.50 -10.05
C ASP A 197 -18.79 -1.14 -10.40
N ALA A 198 -17.92 -0.13 -10.54
CA ALA A 198 -18.37 1.25 -10.73
C ALA A 198 -19.04 1.45 -12.10
N LYS A 199 -18.84 0.54 -13.06
CA LYS A 199 -19.50 0.56 -14.38
C LYS A 199 -21.03 0.52 -14.29
N LYS A 200 -21.58 0.09 -13.14
CA LYS A 200 -23.03 0.10 -12.87
C LYS A 200 -23.59 1.48 -12.54
N PHE A 201 -22.74 2.47 -12.23
CA PHE A 201 -23.17 3.83 -11.98
C PHE A 201 -23.47 4.57 -13.28
N LYS A 202 -24.45 5.47 -13.22
CA LYS A 202 -24.77 6.35 -14.32
C LYS A 202 -23.64 7.35 -14.53
N LYS A 203 -23.10 7.41 -15.75
CA LYS A 203 -22.12 8.43 -16.13
C LYS A 203 -22.78 9.82 -16.15
N THR A 204 -22.12 10.80 -15.57
CA THR A 204 -22.50 12.21 -15.60
C THR A 204 -21.27 13.09 -15.77
N LYS A 205 -21.44 14.29 -16.34
CA LYS A 205 -20.38 15.29 -16.45
C LYS A 205 -19.97 15.89 -15.10
N ASN A 206 -20.80 15.77 -14.07
CA ASN A 206 -20.57 16.41 -12.76
C ASN A 206 -19.78 15.52 -11.79
N VAL A 207 -19.66 14.22 -12.07
CA VAL A 207 -18.98 13.27 -11.18
C VAL A 207 -18.03 12.43 -12.00
N TRP A 208 -16.74 12.59 -11.73
CA TRP A 208 -15.74 11.62 -12.15
C TRP A 208 -15.68 10.50 -11.09
N PHE A 209 -15.61 9.26 -11.53
CA PHE A 209 -15.50 8.15 -10.60
C PHE A 209 -14.79 6.97 -11.25
N GLU A 210 -14.11 6.20 -10.42
CA GLU A 210 -13.54 4.90 -10.76
C GLU A 210 -13.83 3.92 -9.62
N ASP A 211 -13.72 2.63 -9.90
CA ASP A 211 -13.55 1.65 -8.82
C ASP A 211 -12.07 1.45 -8.54
N ALA A 212 -11.75 1.03 -7.32
CA ALA A 212 -10.37 0.78 -6.93
C ALA A 212 -9.79 -0.51 -7.49
N SER A 213 -10.52 -1.20 -8.37
CA SER A 213 -9.97 -2.35 -9.05
C SER A 213 -9.12 -1.88 -10.22
N LEU A 214 -7.88 -2.35 -10.28
CA LEU A 214 -7.15 -2.24 -11.53
C LEU A 214 -7.72 -3.29 -12.49
N ASP A 215 -8.50 -2.83 -13.47
CA ASP A 215 -9.01 -3.67 -14.56
C ASP A 215 -7.86 -3.96 -15.54
N LEU A 216 -6.85 -4.71 -15.07
CA LEU A 216 -5.69 -5.16 -15.87
C LEU A 216 -6.11 -6.35 -16.75
N VAL A 217 -7.15 -6.15 -17.56
CA VAL A 217 -7.73 -7.19 -18.42
C VAL A 217 -6.84 -7.46 -19.64
N ASN A 218 -5.89 -6.58 -19.94
CA ASN A 218 -4.98 -6.75 -21.05
C ASN A 218 -3.57 -7.10 -20.56
N PRO A 219 -2.99 -8.24 -21.00
CA PRO A 219 -1.59 -8.54 -20.72
C PRO A 219 -0.70 -7.47 -21.33
N SER A 220 -0.09 -6.65 -20.48
CA SER A 220 0.83 -5.57 -20.88
C SER A 220 2.27 -6.05 -21.04
N MET A 221 2.56 -7.31 -20.72
CA MET A 221 3.91 -7.87 -20.67
C MET A 221 4.28 -8.68 -21.91
N THR A 222 5.46 -8.39 -22.46
CA THR A 222 6.08 -9.23 -23.50
C THR A 222 6.56 -10.57 -22.92
N SER A 223 6.69 -11.59 -23.78
CA SER A 223 7.27 -12.89 -23.39
C SER A 223 8.67 -12.78 -22.76
N LYS A 224 9.46 -11.77 -23.16
CA LYS A 224 10.79 -11.52 -22.60
C LYS A 224 10.72 -10.98 -21.17
N GLU A 225 9.78 -10.09 -20.89
CA GLU A 225 9.57 -9.52 -19.55
C GLU A 225 9.02 -10.57 -18.60
N ILE A 226 8.09 -11.43 -19.06
CA ILE A 226 7.58 -12.57 -18.28
C ILE A 226 8.73 -13.49 -17.87
N LYS A 227 9.56 -13.94 -18.82
CA LYS A 227 10.73 -14.79 -18.53
C LYS A 227 11.71 -14.14 -17.56
N THR A 228 11.88 -12.82 -17.65
CA THR A 228 12.77 -12.07 -16.74
C THR A 228 12.25 -12.12 -15.31
N ILE A 229 10.96 -11.83 -15.10
CA ILE A 229 10.34 -11.88 -13.77
C ILE A 229 10.31 -13.31 -13.23
N GLU A 230 9.99 -14.31 -14.05
CA GLU A 230 9.99 -15.72 -13.65
C GLU A 230 11.39 -16.20 -13.24
N GLY A 231 12.41 -15.85 -14.01
CA GLY A 231 13.80 -16.17 -13.69
C GLY A 231 14.24 -15.54 -12.37
N LEU A 232 13.82 -14.31 -12.10
CA LEU A 232 14.11 -13.64 -10.83
C LEU A 232 13.35 -14.28 -9.65
N ILE A 233 12.04 -14.54 -9.79
CA ILE A 233 11.25 -15.25 -8.79
C ILE A 233 11.87 -16.63 -8.49
N ALA A 234 12.35 -17.36 -9.51
CA ALA A 234 13.01 -18.65 -9.33
C ALA A 234 14.33 -18.52 -8.56
N LYS A 235 15.17 -17.52 -8.88
CA LYS A 235 16.41 -17.23 -8.14
C LYS A 235 16.12 -16.88 -6.68
N THR A 236 15.12 -16.03 -6.45
CA THR A 236 14.66 -15.63 -5.11
C THR A 236 14.17 -16.83 -4.30
N LYS A 237 13.39 -17.74 -4.91
CA LYS A 237 12.98 -19.01 -4.27
C LYS A 237 14.19 -19.89 -3.92
N GLY A 238 15.18 -19.95 -4.82
CA GLY A 238 16.43 -20.66 -4.58
C GLY A 238 17.20 -20.10 -3.38
N ALA A 239 17.33 -18.78 -3.30
CA ALA A 239 17.94 -18.08 -2.17
C ALA A 239 17.16 -18.34 -0.86
N LEU A 240 15.83 -18.29 -0.91
CA LEU A 240 14.99 -18.53 0.28
C LEU A 240 15.22 -19.92 0.90
N LYS A 241 15.43 -20.95 0.08
CA LYS A 241 15.75 -22.30 0.58
C LYS A 241 17.02 -22.33 1.44
N LEU A 242 17.95 -21.42 1.17
CA LEU A 242 19.26 -21.36 1.84
C LEU A 242 19.32 -20.31 2.95
N SER A 243 18.27 -19.51 3.16
CA SER A 243 18.25 -18.42 4.15
C SER A 243 17.48 -18.76 5.44
N GLY A 244 16.76 -19.89 5.47
CA GLY A 244 15.70 -20.15 6.45
C GLY A 244 16.13 -20.09 7.93
N LYS A 245 17.34 -20.56 8.27
CA LYS A 245 17.81 -20.52 9.67
C LYS A 245 18.00 -19.09 10.18
N PHE A 246 18.56 -18.21 9.35
CA PHE A 246 18.77 -16.81 9.72
C PHE A 246 17.46 -16.02 9.69
N LEU A 247 16.56 -16.28 8.72
CA LEU A 247 15.22 -15.67 8.72
C LEU A 247 14.40 -15.99 9.98
N ASN A 248 14.47 -17.23 10.46
CA ASN A 248 13.78 -17.61 11.70
C ASN A 248 14.41 -16.94 12.93
N LEU A 249 15.72 -16.69 12.92
CA LEU A 249 16.38 -15.89 13.95
C LEU A 249 15.87 -14.45 13.94
N LEU A 250 15.82 -13.81 12.75
CA LEU A 250 15.32 -12.45 12.60
C LEU A 250 13.86 -12.33 13.09
N LYS A 251 12.98 -13.27 12.72
CA LYS A 251 11.61 -13.34 13.22
C LYS A 251 11.53 -13.43 14.75
N LYS A 252 12.42 -14.21 15.37
CA LYS A 252 12.47 -14.31 16.84
C LYS A 252 12.95 -12.99 17.47
N GLU A 253 13.85 -12.28 16.81
CA GLU A 253 14.33 -10.97 17.26
C GLU A 253 13.32 -9.85 17.06
N SER A 254 12.54 -9.87 15.96
CA SER A 254 11.54 -8.84 15.66
C SER A 254 10.41 -8.78 16.70
N ALA A 255 10.14 -9.90 17.38
CA ALA A 255 9.20 -9.95 18.51
C ALA A 255 9.73 -9.27 19.79
N LYS A 256 11.03 -8.94 19.86
CA LYS A 256 11.62 -8.27 21.03
C LYS A 256 11.47 -6.75 20.91
N LYS A 257 11.15 -6.09 22.02
CA LYS A 257 11.17 -4.61 22.14
C LYS A 257 12.60 -4.08 22.30
N ASP A 258 13.50 -4.48 21.41
CA ASP A 258 14.91 -4.11 21.44
C ASP A 258 15.39 -3.58 20.08
N GLN A 259 15.62 -2.27 20.04
CA GLN A 259 16.00 -1.52 18.83
C GLN A 259 17.41 -1.83 18.31
N PHE A 260 18.24 -2.54 19.09
CA PHE A 260 19.63 -2.85 18.72
C PHE A 260 19.81 -4.30 18.24
N THR A 261 18.71 -5.06 18.13
CA THR A 261 18.73 -6.37 17.48
C THR A 261 19.15 -6.27 16.02
N ILE A 262 19.67 -7.37 15.46
CA ILE A 262 20.03 -7.42 14.04
C ILE A 262 18.78 -7.17 13.20
N SER A 263 17.64 -7.77 13.58
CA SER A 263 16.36 -7.53 12.90
C SER A 263 15.93 -6.07 12.88
N ALA A 264 16.01 -5.34 14.00
CA ALA A 264 15.57 -3.95 14.06
C ALA A 264 16.43 -3.03 13.20
N LEU A 265 17.76 -3.16 13.31
CA LEU A 265 18.68 -2.34 12.52
C LEU A 265 18.71 -2.73 11.05
N LEU A 266 18.42 -3.99 10.71
CA LEU A 266 18.31 -4.45 9.33
C LEU A 266 17.14 -3.79 8.60
N LYS A 267 15.98 -3.64 9.27
CA LYS A 267 14.83 -2.89 8.71
C LYS A 267 15.18 -1.44 8.41
N VAL A 268 15.80 -0.75 9.38
CA VAL A 268 16.22 0.66 9.20
C VAL A 268 17.22 0.79 8.05
N PHE A 269 18.19 -0.12 7.97
CA PHE A 269 19.16 -0.17 6.89
C PHE A 269 18.50 -0.35 5.53
N PHE A 270 17.60 -1.33 5.37
CA PHE A 270 16.95 -1.56 4.09
C PHE A 270 16.00 -0.43 3.68
N ASN A 271 15.26 0.17 4.62
CA ASN A 271 14.43 1.36 4.32
C ASN A 271 15.26 2.51 3.76
N THR A 272 16.48 2.68 4.27
CA THR A 272 17.42 3.67 3.73
C THR A 272 17.91 3.27 2.34
N LYS A 273 18.21 2.00 2.13
CA LYS A 273 18.82 1.51 0.87
C LYS A 273 17.84 1.34 -0.28
N ILE A 274 16.56 1.05 -0.02
CA ILE A 274 15.51 1.01 -1.05
C ILE A 274 15.41 2.37 -1.76
N ARG A 275 15.50 3.48 -1.01
CA ARG A 275 15.52 4.84 -1.57
C ARG A 275 16.73 5.09 -2.48
N THR A 276 17.81 4.31 -2.34
CA THR A 276 19.05 4.44 -3.13
C THR A 276 19.15 3.44 -4.29
N GLY A 277 18.15 2.58 -4.49
CA GLY A 277 18.11 1.65 -5.64
C GLY A 277 19.06 0.45 -5.56
N ILE A 278 19.08 -0.28 -4.44
CA ILE A 278 19.88 -1.51 -4.32
C ILE A 278 19.26 -2.70 -5.08
N HIS A 279 20.12 -3.49 -5.75
CA HIS A 279 19.72 -4.60 -6.61
C HIS A 279 20.35 -5.95 -6.23
N PHE A 280 19.74 -7.06 -6.67
CA PHE A 280 20.18 -8.44 -6.39
C PHE A 280 21.66 -8.69 -6.71
N ALA A 281 22.18 -8.10 -7.80
CA ALA A 281 23.58 -8.22 -8.19
C ALA A 281 24.56 -7.71 -7.11
N GLN A 282 24.10 -6.82 -6.24
CA GLN A 282 24.91 -6.18 -5.20
C GLN A 282 24.89 -6.93 -3.86
N THR A 283 24.25 -8.11 -3.77
CA THR A 283 24.07 -8.86 -2.50
C THR A 283 25.33 -8.91 -1.62
N LYS A 284 26.50 -9.28 -2.17
CA LYS A 284 27.74 -9.38 -1.39
C LYS A 284 28.18 -8.02 -0.82
N LYS A 285 28.03 -6.96 -1.60
CA LYS A 285 28.33 -5.58 -1.18
C LYS A 285 27.36 -5.14 -0.09
N THR A 286 26.05 -5.36 -0.29
CA THR A 286 25.00 -4.98 0.66
C THR A 286 25.15 -5.67 2.02
N VAL A 287 25.58 -6.94 2.05
CA VAL A 287 25.88 -7.64 3.32
C VAL A 287 27.01 -6.95 4.08
N LYS A 288 28.10 -6.58 3.41
CA LYS A 288 29.23 -5.90 4.05
C LYS A 288 28.83 -4.51 4.57
N GLU A 289 28.12 -3.74 3.76
CA GLU A 289 27.62 -2.41 4.15
C GLU A 289 26.71 -2.50 5.38
N PHE A 290 25.86 -3.53 5.49
CA PHE A 290 25.04 -3.72 6.68
C PHE A 290 25.88 -4.08 7.91
N GLN A 291 26.89 -4.94 7.76
CA GLN A 291 27.79 -5.29 8.85
C GLN A 291 28.52 -4.06 9.37
N GLU A 292 29.07 -3.24 8.48
CA GLU A 292 29.72 -1.96 8.81
C GLU A 292 28.72 -1.01 9.51
N TYR A 293 27.55 -0.79 8.92
CA TYR A 293 26.48 0.03 9.51
C TYR A 293 26.12 -0.39 10.94
N TYR A 294 25.98 -1.71 11.18
CA TYR A 294 25.66 -2.23 12.50
C TYR A 294 26.79 -1.95 13.51
N ILE A 295 28.04 -2.20 13.13
CA ILE A 295 29.20 -1.93 14.00
C ILE A 295 29.31 -0.44 14.30
N ASP A 296 29.20 0.43 13.29
CA ASP A 296 29.26 1.88 13.47
C ASP A 296 28.18 2.38 14.41
N ARG A 297 26.97 1.81 14.35
CA ARG A 297 25.89 2.12 15.29
C ARG A 297 26.26 1.73 16.72
N MET A 298 26.85 0.54 16.93
CA MET A 298 27.29 0.11 18.26
C MET A 298 28.42 0.99 18.80
N VAL A 299 29.40 1.32 17.95
CA VAL A 299 30.52 2.21 18.31
C VAL A 299 30.01 3.59 18.69
N LYS A 300 29.09 4.17 17.91
CA LYS A 300 28.48 5.47 18.23
C LYS A 300 27.76 5.45 19.58
N GLU A 301 27.00 4.41 19.87
CA GLU A 301 26.33 4.26 21.17
C GLU A 301 27.33 4.11 22.33
N MET A 302 28.42 3.36 22.15
CA MET A 302 29.49 3.23 23.16
C MET A 302 30.17 4.57 23.43
N SER A 303 30.51 5.33 22.39
CA SER A 303 31.15 6.65 22.52
C SER A 303 30.25 7.65 23.23
N ALA A 304 28.92 7.50 23.12
CA ALA A 304 27.95 8.34 23.83
C ALA A 304 27.81 7.99 25.33
N LYS A 305 28.36 6.87 25.82
CA LYS A 305 28.27 6.49 27.24
C LYS A 305 29.52 6.92 28.02
N LYS A 306 29.30 7.53 29.18
CA LYS A 306 30.36 8.05 30.07
C LYS A 306 31.09 6.95 30.86
N THR A 307 30.42 5.83 31.17
CA THR A 307 30.97 4.77 32.05
C THR A 307 31.16 3.46 31.31
N ASP A 308 32.15 2.66 31.72
CA ASP A 308 32.40 1.34 31.11
C ASP A 308 31.24 0.37 31.30
N LYS A 309 30.55 0.43 32.43
CA LYS A 309 29.31 -0.33 32.67
C LYS A 309 28.21 0.04 31.67
N GLY A 310 28.08 1.31 31.30
CA GLY A 310 27.15 1.76 30.26
C GLY A 310 27.53 1.27 28.85
N LYS A 311 28.84 1.12 28.58
CA LYS A 311 29.36 0.61 27.30
C LYS A 311 29.22 -0.91 27.16
N GLN A 312 29.21 -1.66 28.27
CA GLN A 312 29.18 -3.13 28.26
C GLN A 312 28.01 -3.71 27.45
N LYS A 313 26.82 -3.12 27.55
CA LYS A 313 25.64 -3.57 26.80
C LYS A 313 25.88 -3.56 25.27
N TYR A 314 26.50 -2.50 24.75
CA TYR A 314 26.76 -2.35 23.32
C TYR A 314 27.94 -3.21 22.84
N LYS A 315 28.97 -3.38 23.69
CA LYS A 315 30.04 -4.37 23.46
C LYS A 315 29.46 -5.79 23.33
N GLN A 316 28.43 -6.11 24.12
CA GLN A 316 27.76 -7.41 24.03
C GLN A 316 27.00 -7.57 22.71
N TYR A 317 26.21 -6.58 22.29
CA TYR A 317 25.54 -6.62 20.98
C TYR A 317 26.54 -6.77 19.83
N GLU A 318 27.62 -5.99 19.84
CA GLU A 318 28.67 -6.07 18.82
C GLU A 318 29.29 -7.49 18.75
N LYS A 319 29.61 -8.07 19.91
CA LYS A 319 30.18 -9.42 20.02
C LYS A 319 29.20 -10.50 19.55
N GLU A 320 27.94 -10.40 19.95
CA GLU A 320 26.88 -11.33 19.55
C GLU A 320 26.56 -11.24 18.06
N ALA A 321 26.54 -10.03 17.49
CA ALA A 321 26.38 -9.82 16.05
C ALA A 321 27.52 -10.44 15.25
N LYS A 322 28.78 -10.18 15.63
CA LYS A 322 29.96 -10.81 14.99
C LYS A 322 29.92 -12.34 15.06
N LYS A 323 29.51 -12.91 16.20
CA LYS A 323 29.33 -14.36 16.35
C LYS A 323 28.24 -14.89 15.42
N THR A 324 27.12 -14.18 15.34
CA THR A 324 25.99 -14.52 14.47
C THR A 324 26.39 -14.48 13.00
N TRP A 325 27.13 -13.45 12.58
CA TRP A 325 27.62 -13.33 11.20
C TRP A 325 28.56 -14.46 10.80
N LYS A 326 29.47 -14.85 11.69
CA LYS A 326 30.34 -16.02 11.45
C LYS A 326 29.53 -17.31 11.36
N LYS A 327 28.57 -17.50 12.27
CA LYS A 327 27.75 -18.72 12.35
C LYS A 327 26.83 -18.90 11.15
N TYR A 328 26.24 -17.82 10.64
CA TYR A 328 25.22 -17.84 9.59
C TYR A 328 25.68 -17.14 8.30
N ALA A 329 26.99 -17.07 8.02
CA ALA A 329 27.53 -16.28 6.91
C ALA A 329 26.86 -16.61 5.57
N LYS A 330 26.64 -17.90 5.30
CA LYS A 330 25.95 -18.37 4.09
C LYS A 330 24.48 -17.96 4.09
N GLU A 331 23.77 -18.23 5.19
CA GLU A 331 22.35 -17.93 5.32
C GLU A 331 22.07 -16.42 5.25
N ILE A 332 22.94 -15.58 5.82
CA ILE A 332 22.88 -14.12 5.73
C ILE A 332 22.98 -13.67 4.28
N HIS A 333 23.95 -14.18 3.53
CA HIS A 333 24.07 -13.86 2.11
C HIS A 333 22.77 -14.17 1.36
N PHE A 334 22.19 -15.34 1.61
CA PHE A 334 20.95 -15.73 0.95
C PHE A 334 19.71 -15.01 1.48
N THR A 335 19.69 -14.54 2.72
CA THR A 335 18.64 -13.65 3.24
C THR A 335 18.65 -12.33 2.48
N PHE A 336 19.82 -11.72 2.29
CA PHE A 336 19.95 -10.49 1.51
C PHE A 336 19.60 -10.71 0.04
N ALA A 337 20.03 -11.83 -0.55
CA ALA A 337 19.65 -12.20 -1.92
C ALA A 337 18.12 -12.38 -2.04
N THR A 338 17.47 -12.98 -1.04
CA THR A 338 16.01 -13.14 -1.01
C THR A 338 15.33 -11.77 -0.96
N TYR A 339 15.78 -10.88 -0.08
CA TYR A 339 15.26 -9.52 0.05
C TYR A 339 15.38 -8.73 -1.24
N LEU A 340 16.59 -8.65 -1.78
CA LEU A 340 16.88 -7.92 -3.01
C LEU A 340 16.14 -8.51 -4.21
N GLY A 341 16.00 -9.84 -4.27
CA GLY A 341 15.27 -10.49 -5.35
C GLY A 341 13.75 -10.24 -5.30
N ILE A 342 13.18 -10.09 -4.11
CA ILE A 342 11.78 -9.63 -3.94
C ILE A 342 11.67 -8.17 -4.37
N ASN A 343 12.59 -7.31 -3.95
CA ASN A 343 12.59 -5.89 -4.33
C ASN A 343 12.72 -5.69 -5.85
N ASP A 344 13.67 -6.37 -6.49
CA ASP A 344 13.87 -6.27 -7.95
C ASP A 344 12.63 -6.78 -8.71
N ALA A 345 12.01 -7.87 -8.25
CA ALA A 345 10.81 -8.40 -8.88
C ALA A 345 9.63 -7.45 -8.71
N LYS A 346 9.48 -6.85 -7.53
CA LYS A 346 8.49 -5.79 -7.25
C LYS A 346 8.69 -4.60 -8.18
N LEU A 347 9.91 -4.08 -8.30
CA LEU A 347 10.20 -2.94 -9.19
C LEU A 347 9.89 -3.25 -10.65
N LEU A 348 10.21 -4.46 -11.13
CA LEU A 348 9.85 -4.88 -12.49
C LEU A 348 8.33 -4.95 -12.69
N ILE A 349 7.58 -5.45 -11.70
CA ILE A 349 6.11 -5.51 -11.75
C ILE A 349 5.50 -4.10 -11.70
N VAL A 350 5.99 -3.23 -10.82
CA VAL A 350 5.55 -1.83 -10.75
C VAL A 350 5.77 -1.12 -12.08
N LYS A 351 6.94 -1.30 -12.71
CA LYS A 351 7.21 -0.75 -14.04
C LYS A 351 6.25 -1.26 -15.13
N GLN A 352 5.68 -2.46 -14.99
CA GLN A 352 4.66 -2.92 -15.93
C GLN A 352 3.29 -2.34 -15.60
N LEU A 353 2.97 -2.14 -14.32
CA LEU A 353 1.75 -1.48 -13.89
C LEU A 353 1.73 -0.01 -14.33
N GLU A 354 2.88 0.68 -14.33
CA GLU A 354 3.02 2.06 -14.82
C GLU A 354 2.76 2.21 -16.33
N LYS A 355 2.80 1.11 -17.11
CA LYS A 355 2.50 1.14 -18.54
C LYS A 355 1.03 0.92 -18.87
N VAL A 356 0.23 0.52 -17.89
CA VAL A 356 -1.21 0.30 -18.03
C VAL A 356 -1.92 1.52 -17.50
#